data_AF-A0A645G2H6-F1
#
_entry.id   AF-A0A645G2H6-F1
#
_cell.length_a   1.000
_cell.length_b   1.000
_cell.length_c   1.000
_cell.angle_alpha   90.00
_cell.angle_beta   90.00
_cell.angle_gamma   90.00
#
_symmetry.space_group_name_H-M   'P 1'
#
loop_
_entity.id
_entity.type
_entity.pdbx_description
1 polymer ?
#
loop_
_entity_poly.entity_id
_entity_poly.type
_entity_poly.pdbx_seq_one_letter_code
_entity_poly.pdbx_strand_id
1 'polypeptide(L)'
;MTMKIPTVIGYTHLGDGFVFVAAVMFGKRKGALAAALGMTLADILGGYAIWAPFTFVIKAVMAYIAATIAYRNNYNGDNVKNNTFAFAVAGAWMVLAYYLANAVIVRFVYVESASFYESLVLALADIPANTMQIIVGIVIALLLIKGVKGKGVFNR
;
A
#
# COMPACT_ATOMS: atom_id res chain seq x y z
N MET A 1 4.88 -5.58 -19.49
CA MET A 1 5.60 -6.78 -19.02
C MET A 1 5.56 -6.80 -17.50
N THR A 2 4.49 -7.35 -16.93
CA THR A 2 4.31 -7.45 -15.47
C THR A 2 4.85 -8.80 -15.01
N MET A 3 5.93 -8.81 -14.24
CA MET A 3 6.30 -9.99 -13.47
C MET A 3 5.15 -10.30 -12.51
N LYS A 4 4.31 -11.28 -12.87
CA LYS A 4 3.26 -11.83 -12.02
C LYS A 4 3.94 -12.93 -11.19
N ILE A 5 4.15 -12.72 -9.90
CA ILE A 5 4.43 -13.85 -9.00
C ILE A 5 3.05 -14.31 -8.52
N PRO A 6 2.55 -15.47 -8.97
CA PRO A 6 1.24 -15.95 -8.54
C PRO A 6 1.33 -16.35 -7.07
N THR A 7 0.63 -15.62 -6.20
CA THR A 7 0.24 -16.11 -4.88
C THR A 7 -1.17 -16.70 -4.97
N VAL A 8 -1.49 -17.63 -4.07
CA VAL A 8 -2.62 -18.57 -4.19
C VAL A 8 -3.99 -17.88 -4.32
N ILE A 9 -4.16 -16.62 -3.90
CA ILE A 9 -5.46 -15.91 -3.92
C ILE A 9 -5.33 -14.44 -4.40
N GLY A 10 -4.14 -13.94 -4.70
CA GLY A 10 -3.93 -12.52 -5.02
C GLY A 10 -2.60 -12.22 -5.69
N TYR A 11 -2.39 -10.95 -6.05
CA TYR A 11 -1.19 -10.47 -6.74
C TYR A 11 -0.30 -9.69 -5.77
N THR A 12 1.00 -9.98 -5.75
CA THR A 12 1.95 -9.18 -4.97
C THR A 12 2.26 -7.88 -5.70
N HIS A 13 1.90 -6.73 -5.15
CA HIS A 13 2.26 -5.43 -5.73
C HIS A 13 3.63 -4.98 -5.22
N LEU A 14 4.67 -5.13 -6.05
CA LEU A 14 5.94 -4.40 -5.86
C LEU A 14 5.76 -2.86 -5.92
N GLY A 15 4.55 -2.38 -6.21
CA GLY A 15 4.14 -0.98 -6.31
C GLY A 15 4.10 -0.22 -4.98
N ASP A 16 4.13 -0.89 -3.81
CA ASP A 16 3.96 -0.19 -2.52
C ASP A 16 5.13 0.71 -2.14
N GLY A 17 6.33 0.41 -2.66
CA GLY A 17 7.44 1.35 -2.56
C GLY A 17 7.11 2.68 -3.22
N PHE A 18 6.45 2.66 -4.38
CA PHE A 18 6.04 3.88 -5.09
C PHE A 18 4.91 4.63 -4.38
N VAL A 19 4.04 3.93 -3.64
CA VAL A 19 3.01 4.54 -2.78
C VAL A 19 3.66 5.39 -1.69
N PHE A 20 4.65 4.85 -0.99
CA PHE A 20 5.40 5.58 0.03
C PHE A 20 6.23 6.72 -0.54
N VAL A 21 6.85 6.51 -1.70
CA VAL A 21 7.56 7.57 -2.43
C VAL A 21 6.61 8.70 -2.80
N ALA A 22 5.44 8.41 -3.36
CA ALA A 22 4.43 9.41 -3.69
C ALA A 22 3.93 10.17 -2.45
N ALA A 23 3.74 9.47 -1.33
CA ALA A 23 3.35 10.07 -0.05
C ALA A 23 4.38 11.09 0.46
N VAL A 24 5.68 10.75 0.40
CA VAL A 24 6.77 11.64 0.82
C VAL A 24 7.03 12.73 -0.21
N MET A 25 6.90 12.49 -1.50
CA MET A 25 7.23 13.49 -2.53
C MET A 25 6.14 14.54 -2.72
N PHE A 26 4.87 14.13 -2.71
CA PHE A 26 3.73 15.01 -3.00
C PHE A 26 2.97 15.45 -1.74
N GLY A 27 3.35 14.95 -0.57
CA GLY A 27 2.74 15.27 0.71
C GLY A 27 1.35 14.66 0.91
N LYS A 28 0.65 15.07 1.97
CA LYS A 28 -0.54 14.38 2.51
C LYS A 28 -1.67 14.17 1.50
N ARG A 29 -2.17 15.24 0.87
CA ARG A 29 -3.36 15.16 0.00
C ARG A 29 -3.02 14.70 -1.42
N LYS A 30 -2.03 15.33 -2.04
CA LYS A 30 -1.64 15.02 -3.44
C LYS A 30 -0.95 13.65 -3.54
N GLY A 31 -0.13 13.29 -2.55
CA GLY A 31 0.49 11.97 -2.48
C GLY A 31 -0.51 10.85 -2.25
N ALA A 32 -1.51 11.06 -1.39
CA ALA A 32 -2.59 10.09 -1.18
C ALA A 32 -3.41 9.84 -2.46
N LEU A 33 -3.80 10.91 -3.17
CA LEU A 33 -4.54 10.76 -4.42
C LEU A 33 -3.69 10.10 -5.52
N ALA A 34 -2.44 10.51 -5.69
CA ALA A 34 -1.55 9.93 -6.69
C ALA A 34 -1.30 8.43 -6.43
N ALA A 35 -1.05 8.06 -5.18
CA ALA A 35 -0.89 6.66 -4.78
C ALA A 35 -2.15 5.83 -5.01
N ALA A 36 -3.31 6.34 -4.57
CA ALA A 36 -4.59 5.66 -4.72
C ALA A 36 -4.94 5.44 -6.19
N LEU A 37 -4.85 6.49 -7.01
CA LEU A 37 -5.14 6.41 -8.44
C LEU A 37 -4.18 5.46 -9.16
N GLY A 38 -2.88 5.55 -8.88
CA GLY A 38 -1.88 4.68 -9.50
C GLY A 38 -2.15 3.20 -9.22
N MET A 39 -2.45 2.86 -7.96
CA MET A 39 -2.71 1.46 -7.59
C MET A 39 -4.08 0.97 -8.07
N THR A 40 -5.09 1.82 -8.06
CA THR A 40 -6.42 1.49 -8.61
C THR A 40 -6.35 1.20 -10.10
N LEU A 41 -5.58 2.00 -10.84
CA LEU A 41 -5.32 1.75 -12.27
C LEU A 41 -4.54 0.46 -12.47
N ALA A 42 -3.57 0.15 -11.61
CA ALA A 42 -2.84 -1.11 -11.66
C ALA A 42 -3.76 -2.33 -11.48
N ASP A 43 -4.76 -2.24 -10.60
CA ASP A 43 -5.75 -3.31 -10.39
C ASP A 43 -6.65 -3.50 -11.60
N ILE A 44 -7.18 -2.40 -12.15
CA ILE A 44 -8.06 -2.44 -13.33
C ILE A 44 -7.32 -3.02 -14.53
N LEU A 45 -6.12 -2.51 -14.82
CA LEU A 45 -5.29 -2.98 -15.94
C LEU A 45 -4.71 -4.37 -15.69
N GLY A 46 -4.56 -4.76 -14.42
CA GLY A 46 -4.06 -6.07 -14.01
C GLY A 46 -5.09 -7.20 -14.10
N GLY A 47 -6.37 -6.87 -14.32
CA GLY A 47 -7.48 -7.83 -14.36
C GLY A 47 -8.15 -8.06 -13.01
N TYR A 48 -7.82 -7.27 -11.99
CA TYR A 48 -8.36 -7.35 -10.63
C TYR A 48 -9.31 -6.17 -10.35
N ALA A 49 -10.16 -5.82 -11.31
CA ALA A 49 -11.03 -4.64 -11.21
C ALA A 49 -11.96 -4.65 -9.98
N ILE A 50 -12.29 -5.82 -9.44
CA ILE A 50 -13.08 -5.93 -8.21
C ILE A 50 -12.36 -5.38 -6.97
N TRP A 51 -11.02 -5.45 -6.96
CA TRP A 51 -10.18 -4.90 -5.90
C TRP A 51 -10.01 -3.39 -6.01
N ALA A 52 -10.18 -2.82 -7.20
CA ALA A 52 -9.97 -1.40 -7.48
C ALA A 52 -10.63 -0.43 -6.47
N PRO A 53 -11.94 -0.56 -6.12
CA PRO A 53 -12.55 0.35 -5.14
C PRO A 53 -11.96 0.19 -3.73
N PHE A 54 -11.64 -1.02 -3.32
CA PHE A 54 -11.02 -1.29 -2.02
C PHE A 54 -9.59 -0.76 -1.99
N THR A 55 -8.79 -1.08 -3.00
CA THR A 55 -7.41 -0.60 -3.16
C THR A 55 -7.34 0.92 -3.18
N PHE A 56 -8.26 1.61 -3.85
CA PHE A 56 -8.31 3.07 -3.86
C PHE A 56 -8.34 3.62 -2.43
N VAL A 57 -9.27 3.13 -1.61
CA VAL A 57 -9.43 3.60 -0.22
C VAL A 57 -8.24 3.19 0.63
N ILE A 58 -7.82 1.91 0.55
CA ILE A 58 -6.72 1.38 1.35
C ILE A 58 -5.43 2.16 1.08
N LYS A 59 -5.09 2.37 -0.19
CA LYS A 59 -3.85 3.06 -0.60
C LYS A 59 -3.93 4.57 -0.37
N ALA A 60 -5.10 5.20 -0.53
CA ALA A 60 -5.29 6.60 -0.17
C ALA A 60 -4.99 6.82 1.33
N VAL A 61 -5.59 6.00 2.19
CA VAL A 61 -5.39 6.10 3.65
C VAL A 61 -3.97 5.74 4.04
N MET A 62 -3.39 4.68 3.45
CA MET A 62 -1.99 4.27 3.67
C MET A 62 -1.01 5.42 3.36
N ALA A 63 -1.13 6.03 2.18
CA ALA A 63 -0.29 7.15 1.78
C ALA A 63 -0.54 8.40 2.65
N TYR A 64 -1.79 8.65 3.04
CA TYR A 64 -2.13 9.75 3.93
C TYR A 64 -1.51 9.58 5.33
N ILE A 65 -1.57 8.39 5.91
CA ILE A 65 -0.93 8.05 7.19
C ILE A 65 0.58 8.24 7.08
N ALA A 66 1.20 7.65 6.05
CA ALA A 66 2.64 7.75 5.80
C ALA A 66 3.08 9.21 5.69
N ALA A 67 2.43 10.01 4.85
CA ALA A 67 2.74 11.42 4.69
C ALA A 67 2.48 12.24 5.97
N THR A 68 1.44 11.91 6.73
CA THR A 68 1.12 12.63 7.97
C THR A 68 2.21 12.46 9.03
N ILE A 69 2.74 11.24 9.16
CA ILE A 69 3.81 10.95 10.11
C ILE A 69 5.17 11.45 9.57
N ALA A 70 5.44 11.26 8.27
CA ALA A 70 6.68 11.72 7.63
C ALA A 70 6.87 13.25 7.75
N TYR A 71 5.77 14.01 7.75
CA TYR A 71 5.73 15.47 7.87
C TYR A 71 5.18 15.96 9.23
N ARG A 72 5.31 15.17 10.30
CA ARG A 72 4.87 15.60 11.64
C ARG A 72 5.87 16.60 12.24
N ASN A 73 5.38 17.58 13.00
CA ASN A 73 6.23 18.55 13.72
C ASN A 73 7.28 19.21 12.79
N ASN A 74 8.57 19.09 13.14
CA ASN A 74 9.70 19.65 12.38
C ASN A 74 10.30 18.66 11.35
N TYR A 75 9.62 17.54 11.06
CA TYR A 75 10.09 16.61 10.03
C TYR A 75 9.61 17.06 8.64
N ASN A 76 10.52 17.05 7.67
CA ASN A 76 10.25 17.42 6.27
C ASN A 76 10.25 16.20 5.33
N GLY A 77 10.04 15.00 5.86
CA GLY A 77 10.13 13.76 5.09
C GLY A 77 11.54 13.39 4.63
N ASP A 78 12.59 13.96 5.23
CA ASP A 78 14.01 13.63 4.96
C ASP A 78 14.59 12.65 5.97
N ASN A 79 13.99 12.60 7.16
CA ASN A 79 14.51 11.79 8.24
C ASN A 79 14.16 10.32 7.99
N VAL A 80 15.19 9.52 7.68
CA VAL A 80 15.06 8.08 7.40
C VAL A 80 14.34 7.36 8.54
N LYS A 81 14.69 7.63 9.81
CA LYS A 81 14.05 6.96 10.96
C LYS A 81 12.56 7.30 11.06
N ASN A 82 12.20 8.58 10.90
CA ASN A 82 10.80 9.00 10.93
C ASN A 82 10.01 8.44 9.74
N ASN A 83 10.60 8.39 8.55
CA ASN A 83 9.98 7.82 7.37
C ASN A 83 9.78 6.31 7.50
N THR A 84 10.78 5.58 8.03
CA THR A 84 10.64 4.14 8.32
C THR A 84 9.49 3.89 9.30
N PHE A 85 9.40 4.69 10.37
CA PHE A 85 8.28 4.60 11.33
C PHE A 85 6.94 4.90 10.66
N ALA A 86 6.87 5.96 9.85
CA ALA A 86 5.68 6.32 9.08
C ALA A 86 5.22 5.19 8.16
N PHE A 87 6.15 4.55 7.45
CA PHE A 87 5.84 3.47 6.53
C PHE A 87 5.45 2.18 7.26
N ALA A 88 6.05 1.90 8.42
CA ALA A 88 5.65 0.76 9.24
C ALA A 88 4.20 0.90 9.74
N VAL A 89 3.82 2.08 10.24
CA VAL A 89 2.44 2.35 10.70
C VAL A 89 1.44 2.27 9.54
N ALA A 90 1.77 2.89 8.40
CA ALA A 90 0.95 2.83 7.20
C ALA A 90 0.87 1.39 6.62
N GLY A 91 1.94 0.62 6.74
CA GLY A 91 2.00 -0.79 6.38
C GLY A 91 1.08 -1.64 7.25
N ALA A 92 1.10 -1.46 8.57
CA ALA A 92 0.20 -2.16 9.48
C ALA A 92 -1.27 -1.90 9.14
N TRP A 93 -1.62 -0.65 8.82
CA TRP A 93 -2.95 -0.32 8.28
C TRP A 93 -3.26 -1.10 7.00
N MET A 94 -2.32 -1.14 6.05
CA MET A 94 -2.51 -1.83 4.79
C MET A 94 -2.77 -3.33 4.99
N VAL A 95 -1.99 -4.03 5.82
CA VAL A 95 -2.22 -5.46 6.12
C VAL A 95 -3.62 -5.68 6.69
N LEU A 96 -4.00 -4.88 7.68
CA LEU A 96 -5.31 -4.99 8.33
C LEU A 96 -6.45 -4.73 7.33
N ALA A 97 -6.32 -3.68 6.53
CA ALA A 97 -7.37 -3.27 5.62
C ALA A 97 -7.53 -4.25 4.44
N TYR A 98 -6.43 -4.80 3.90
CA TYR A 98 -6.49 -5.88 2.90
C TYR A 98 -7.07 -7.17 3.47
N TYR A 99 -6.74 -7.52 4.71
CA TYR A 99 -7.34 -8.67 5.38
C TYR A 99 -8.87 -8.54 5.48
N LEU A 100 -9.35 -7.38 5.95
CA LEU A 100 -10.79 -7.11 6.05
C LEU A 100 -11.46 -7.04 4.68
N ALA A 101 -10.83 -6.40 3.69
CA ALA A 101 -11.34 -6.35 2.33
C ALA A 101 -11.43 -7.74 1.71
N ASN A 102 -10.42 -8.61 1.91
CA ASN A 102 -10.46 -9.98 1.42
C ASN A 102 -11.60 -10.77 2.07
N ALA A 103 -11.78 -10.66 3.38
CA ALA A 103 -12.88 -11.33 4.08
C ALA A 103 -14.26 -10.92 3.53
N VAL A 104 -14.44 -9.64 3.20
CA VAL A 104 -15.67 -9.12 2.56
C VAL A 104 -15.81 -9.67 1.13
N ILE A 105 -14.75 -9.63 0.33
CA ILE A 105 -14.78 -10.09 -1.06
C ILE A 105 -15.05 -11.61 -1.13
N VAL A 106 -14.40 -12.41 -0.29
CA VAL A 106 -14.64 -13.86 -0.22
C VAL A 106 -16.10 -14.14 0.16
N ARG A 107 -16.64 -13.44 1.16
CA ARG A 107 -18.01 -13.65 1.63
C ARG A 107 -19.08 -13.27 0.60
N PHE A 108 -18.92 -12.13 -0.07
CA PHE A 108 -19.96 -11.52 -0.89
C PHE A 108 -19.78 -11.72 -2.41
N VAL A 109 -18.62 -12.23 -2.85
CA VAL A 109 -18.31 -12.36 -4.28
C VAL A 109 -17.94 -13.80 -4.65
N TYR A 110 -16.97 -14.39 -3.96
CA TYR A 110 -16.40 -15.68 -4.41
C TYR A 110 -17.09 -16.90 -3.79
N VAL A 111 -17.51 -16.82 -2.53
CA VAL A 111 -18.08 -17.95 -1.79
C VAL A 111 -19.32 -17.48 -1.02
N GLU A 112 -20.44 -17.34 -1.73
CA GLU A 112 -21.72 -16.90 -1.15
C GLU A 112 -22.22 -17.83 -0.02
N SER A 113 -21.79 -19.10 -0.03
CA SER A 113 -22.14 -20.12 0.97
C SER A 113 -21.21 -20.18 2.19
N ALA A 114 -20.06 -19.49 2.18
CA ALA A 114 -19.13 -19.50 3.31
C ALA A 114 -19.64 -18.62 4.45
N SER A 115 -19.62 -19.13 5.67
CA SER A 115 -19.90 -18.34 6.86
C SER A 115 -18.87 -17.21 7.04
N PHE A 116 -19.26 -16.14 7.74
CA PHE A 116 -18.35 -15.01 8.01
C PHE A 116 -17.04 -15.46 8.71
N TYR A 117 -17.14 -16.47 9.58
CA TYR A 117 -15.98 -17.06 10.25
C TYR A 117 -15.03 -17.73 9.26
N GLU A 118 -15.54 -18.51 8.32
CA GLU A 118 -14.71 -19.17 7.30
C GLU A 118 -14.03 -18.15 6.37
N SER A 119 -14.73 -17.09 5.97
CA SER A 119 -14.14 -16.01 5.17
C SER A 119 -12.98 -15.31 5.90
N LEU A 120 -13.11 -15.08 7.21
CA LEU A 120 -12.03 -14.52 8.03
C LEU A 120 -10.83 -15.45 8.14
N VAL A 121 -11.04 -16.76 8.25
CA VAL A 121 -9.95 -17.75 8.30
C VAL A 121 -9.21 -17.82 6.97
N LEU A 122 -9.94 -17.85 5.85
CA LEU A 122 -9.35 -17.86 4.51
C LEU A 122 -8.51 -16.60 4.24
N ALA A 123 -8.98 -15.44 4.68
CA ALA A 123 -8.27 -14.18 4.51
C ALA A 123 -6.91 -14.11 5.26
N LEU A 124 -6.70 -14.96 6.28
CA LEU A 124 -5.42 -15.00 7.01
C LEU A 124 -4.25 -15.42 6.11
N ALA A 125 -4.54 -16.17 5.04
CA ALA A 125 -3.53 -16.64 4.09
C ALA A 125 -2.80 -15.50 3.36
N ASP A 126 -3.42 -14.31 3.23
CA ASP A 126 -2.82 -13.17 2.54
C ASP A 126 -1.90 -12.32 3.42
N ILE A 127 -2.01 -12.45 4.75
CA ILE A 127 -1.24 -11.64 5.70
C ILE A 127 0.27 -11.78 5.49
N PRO A 128 0.86 -12.98 5.34
CA PRO A 128 2.29 -13.13 5.12
C PRO A 128 2.76 -12.46 3.83
N ALA A 129 2.00 -12.62 2.74
CA ALA A 129 2.34 -12.03 1.44
C ALA A 129 2.27 -10.49 1.49
N ASN A 130 1.21 -9.93 2.05
CA ASN A 130 1.05 -8.48 2.21
C ASN A 130 2.12 -7.88 3.13
N THR A 131 2.49 -8.60 4.19
CA THR A 131 3.56 -8.18 5.11
C THR A 131 4.90 -8.13 4.40
N MET A 132 5.26 -9.17 3.63
CA MET A 132 6.49 -9.19 2.85
C MET A 132 6.52 -8.06 1.81
N GLN A 133 5.39 -7.80 1.17
CA GLN A 133 5.24 -6.72 0.20
C GLN A 133 5.52 -5.34 0.81
N ILE A 134 5.03 -5.08 2.02
CA ILE A 134 5.33 -3.84 2.74
C ILE A 134 6.82 -3.75 3.09
N ILE A 135 7.41 -4.83 3.62
CA ILE A 135 8.83 -4.84 4.01
C ILE A 135 9.70 -4.48 2.80
N VAL A 136 9.48 -5.15 1.66
CA VAL A 136 10.18 -4.86 0.41
C VAL A 136 9.89 -3.43 -0.07
N GLY A 137 8.63 -3.00 0.00
CA GLY A 137 8.21 -1.64 -0.36
C GLY A 137 8.91 -0.55 0.45
N ILE A 138 9.08 -0.75 1.77
CA ILE A 138 9.79 0.18 2.66
C ILE A 138 11.26 0.31 2.21
N VAL A 139 11.93 -0.81 1.97
CA VAL A 139 13.33 -0.81 1.53
C VAL A 139 13.48 -0.04 0.22
N ILE A 140 12.64 -0.35 -0.78
CA ILE A 140 12.65 0.34 -2.07
C ILE A 140 12.37 1.84 -1.91
N ALA A 141 11.36 2.20 -1.11
CA ALA A 141 10.98 3.59 -0.91
C ALA A 141 12.11 4.42 -0.29
N LEU A 142 12.78 3.88 0.73
CA LEU A 142 13.90 4.57 1.38
C LEU A 142 15.07 4.78 0.42
N LEU A 143 15.40 3.79 -0.42
CA LEU A 143 16.45 3.91 -1.43
C LEU A 143 16.11 4.98 -2.47
N LEU A 144 14.87 4.98 -2.97
CA LEU A 144 14.41 5.94 -3.97
C LEU A 144 14.33 7.36 -3.41
N ILE A 145 13.78 7.54 -2.21
CA ILE A 145 13.68 8.87 -1.56
C ILE A 145 15.08 9.47 -1.38
N LYS A 146 16.05 8.67 -0.92
CA LYS A 146 17.45 9.12 -0.78
C LYS A 146 18.05 9.52 -2.12
N GLY A 147 17.82 8.72 -3.16
CA GLY A 147 18.34 8.98 -4.51
C GLY A 147 17.72 10.20 -5.20
N VAL A 148 16.41 10.41 -5.03
CA VAL A 148 15.67 11.51 -5.67
C VAL A 148 15.94 12.84 -4.97
N LYS A 149 15.93 12.88 -3.63
CA LYS A 149 16.20 14.11 -2.89
C LYS A 149 17.66 14.56 -2.95
N GLY A 150 18.61 13.62 -3.04
CA GLY A 150 20.02 13.93 -3.25
C GLY A 150 20.34 14.68 -4.55
N LYS A 151 19.40 14.71 -5.51
CA LYS A 151 19.55 15.43 -6.79
C LYS A 151 18.82 16.79 -6.83
N GLY A 152 18.26 17.26 -5.72
CA GLY A 152 17.61 18.58 -5.64
C GLY A 152 16.32 18.74 -6.46
N VAL A 153 15.79 17.66 -7.04
CA VAL A 153 14.62 17.68 -7.96
C VAL A 153 13.33 18.15 -7.24
N PHE A 154 13.27 18.04 -5.91
CA PHE A 154 12.09 18.35 -5.12
C PHE A 154 12.41 19.05 -3.79
N ASN A 155 13.33 20.02 -3.79
CA ASN A 155 13.49 20.92 -2.64
C ASN A 155 12.28 21.86 -2.57
N ARG A 156 11.41 21.64 -1.58
CA ARG A 156 10.35 22.56 -1.17
C ARG A 156 10.52 22.88 0.31
#